data_AF-A0AAV0Q256-F1
#
_entry.id   AF-A0AAV0Q256-F1
#
_cell.length_a   1.000
_cell.length_b   1.000
_cell.length_c   1.000
_cell.angle_alpha   90.00
_cell.angle_beta   90.00
_cell.angle_gamma   90.00
#
_symmetry.space_group_name_H-M   'P 1'
#
loop_
_entity.id
_entity.type
_entity.pdbx_description
1 polymer ?
#
loop_
_entity_poly.entity_id
_entity_poly.type
_entity_poly.pdbx_seq_one_letter_code
_entity_poly.pdbx_strand_id
1 'polypeptide(L)'
;MPNSSRRLEKYAEDIVSTLLYTTLQSGGIRSTAVDHAASHIGKASGLLLLLRSLSCHARKSRQGSYIPIEMALKHKLLVKEGGRSYVQFDSPGGSLSDAVFEMASVANAHLEKARQLAGTMPVEARLVLLPSVLAQVLLDTLKKVEFNVFEPMLSRGIICVPPMWYQIKVKWHSWRRKY
;
A
#
# COMPACT_ATOMS: atom_id res chain seq x y z
N MET A 1 -6.29 -9.28 14.68
CA MET A 1 -6.61 -8.28 13.64
C MET A 1 -6.22 -6.91 14.17
N PRO A 2 -5.76 -5.97 13.32
CA PRO A 2 -5.41 -4.63 13.76
C PRO A 2 -6.68 -3.87 14.17
N ASN A 3 -6.64 -3.17 15.31
CA ASN A 3 -7.81 -2.48 15.84
C ASN A 3 -8.17 -1.21 15.04
N SER A 4 -7.18 -0.58 14.40
CA SER A 4 -7.33 0.71 13.70
C SER A 4 -6.36 0.82 12.51
N SER A 5 -6.77 1.54 11.47
CA SER A 5 -5.99 1.95 10.30
C SER A 5 -4.67 2.63 10.69
N ARG A 6 -4.69 3.51 11.70
CA ARG A 6 -3.49 4.19 12.21
C ARG A 6 -2.43 3.21 12.73
N ARG A 7 -2.83 2.07 13.30
CA ARG A 7 -1.89 1.02 13.72
C ARG A 7 -1.24 0.33 12.52
N LEU A 8 -1.99 0.15 11.44
CA LEU A 8 -1.45 -0.41 10.19
C LEU A 8 -0.54 0.58 9.48
N GLU A 9 -0.88 1.87 9.45
CA GLU A 9 0.02 2.91 8.96
C GLU A 9 1.33 2.90 9.74
N LYS A 10 1.27 2.83 11.07
CA LYS A 10 2.48 2.76 11.90
C LYS A 10 3.29 1.51 11.62
N TYR A 11 2.65 0.35 11.52
CA TYR A 11 3.31 -0.90 11.14
C TYR A 11 3.95 -0.82 9.74
N ALA A 12 3.25 -0.25 8.77
CA ALA A 12 3.76 -0.04 7.40
C ALA A 12 4.97 0.91 7.39
N GLU A 13 4.93 1.97 8.20
CA GLU A 13 6.04 2.89 8.39
C GLU A 13 7.26 2.19 9.00
N ASP A 14 7.07 1.45 10.08
CA ASP A 14 8.16 0.78 10.81
C ASP A 14 8.88 -0.27 9.95
N ILE A 15 8.24 -0.80 8.92
CA ILE A 15 8.85 -1.76 7.98
C ILE A 15 9.40 -1.05 6.74
N VAL A 16 8.51 -0.41 5.96
CA VAL A 16 8.88 0.07 4.62
C VAL A 16 9.63 1.39 4.70
N SER A 17 9.21 2.31 5.58
CA SER A 17 9.90 3.59 5.72
C SER A 17 11.29 3.40 6.33
N THR A 18 11.47 2.46 7.26
CA THR A 18 12.80 2.10 7.80
C THR A 18 13.80 1.77 6.69
N LEU A 19 13.40 0.97 5.69
CA LEU A 19 14.26 0.66 4.55
C LEU A 19 14.63 1.92 3.74
N LEU A 20 13.66 2.82 3.52
CA LEU A 20 13.89 4.08 2.81
C LEU A 20 14.81 5.02 3.61
N TYR A 21 14.60 5.16 4.92
CA TYR A 21 15.44 5.96 5.81
C TYR A 21 16.88 5.45 5.80
N THR A 22 17.09 4.14 5.94
CA THR A 22 18.44 3.55 5.91
C THR A 22 19.12 3.77 4.56
N THR A 23 18.37 3.67 3.45
CA THR A 23 18.91 3.92 2.10
C THR A 23 19.27 5.38 1.87
N LEU A 24 18.44 6.32 2.37
CA LEU A 24 18.73 7.75 2.32
C LEU A 24 19.97 8.10 3.14
N GLN A 25 20.06 7.57 4.37
CA GLN A 25 21.18 7.82 5.27
C GLN A 25 22.49 7.22 4.75
N SER A 26 22.46 6.03 4.15
CA SER A 26 23.65 5.43 3.53
C SER A 26 24.14 6.22 2.31
N GLY A 27 23.22 6.89 1.60
CA GLY A 27 23.53 7.86 0.55
C GLY A 27 23.92 9.25 1.05
N GLY A 28 24.06 9.46 2.37
CA GLY A 28 24.42 10.75 2.96
C GLY A 28 23.30 11.80 2.96
N ILE A 29 22.07 11.43 2.60
CA ILE A 29 20.93 12.33 2.53
C ILE A 29 20.27 12.41 3.91
N ARG A 30 20.39 13.57 4.57
CA ARG A 30 19.78 13.86 5.87
C ARG A 30 18.92 15.11 5.76
N SER A 31 17.61 14.93 5.68
CA SER A 31 16.68 16.05 5.54
C SER A 31 15.31 15.65 6.07
N THR A 32 14.76 16.49 6.96
CA THR A 32 13.43 16.27 7.54
C THR A 32 12.35 16.18 6.46
N ALA A 33 12.41 17.02 5.42
CA ALA A 33 11.45 16.97 4.31
C ALA A 33 11.49 15.63 3.56
N VAL A 34 12.70 15.08 3.37
CA VAL A 34 12.89 13.78 2.73
C VAL A 34 12.41 12.64 3.63
N ASP A 35 12.66 12.72 4.93
CA ASP A 35 12.15 11.76 5.90
C ASP A 35 10.62 11.77 5.95
N HIS A 36 9.98 12.94 5.91
CA HIS A 36 8.52 13.05 5.81
C HIS A 36 7.97 12.41 4.52
N ALA A 37 8.62 12.63 3.37
CA ALA A 37 8.21 12.01 2.12
C ALA A 37 8.39 10.48 2.16
N ALA A 38 9.51 9.99 2.69
CA ALA A 38 9.79 8.57 2.89
C ALA A 38 8.77 7.91 3.84
N SER A 39 8.39 8.58 4.94
CA SER A 39 7.34 8.12 5.86
C SER A 39 6.03 7.86 5.12
N HIS A 40 5.57 8.83 4.32
CA HIS A 40 4.34 8.73 3.56
C HIS A 40 4.41 7.65 2.48
N ILE A 41 5.53 7.54 1.75
CA ILE A 41 5.73 6.48 0.76
C ILE A 41 5.70 5.10 1.41
N GLY A 42 6.36 4.93 2.55
CA GLY A 42 6.39 3.65 3.25
C GLY A 42 5.02 3.25 3.77
N LYS A 43 4.24 4.19 4.34
CA LYS A 43 2.83 3.97 4.71
C LYS A 43 2.00 3.53 3.52
N ALA A 44 2.04 4.28 2.42
CA ALA A 44 1.30 3.93 1.21
C ALA A 44 1.67 2.55 0.68
N SER A 45 2.96 2.29 0.52
CA SER A 45 3.50 1.04 -0.02
C SER A 45 3.13 -0.14 0.87
N GLY A 46 3.30 -0.01 2.19
CA GLY A 46 2.98 -1.07 3.14
C GLY A 46 1.49 -1.38 3.17
N LEU A 47 0.61 -0.37 3.22
CA LEU A 47 -0.84 -0.57 3.15
C LEU A 47 -1.25 -1.31 1.86
N LEU A 48 -0.70 -0.92 0.70
CA LEU A 48 -1.01 -1.57 -0.58
C LEU A 48 -0.46 -2.99 -0.68
N LEU A 49 0.71 -3.27 -0.09
CA LEU A 49 1.26 -4.62 0.00
C LEU A 49 0.42 -5.52 0.89
N LEU A 50 -0.13 -5.00 2.00
CA LEU A 50 -1.08 -5.71 2.85
C LEU A 50 -2.39 -6.01 2.13
N LEU A 51 -2.92 -5.04 1.35
CA LEU A 51 -4.10 -5.27 0.51
C LEU A 51 -3.86 -6.34 -0.56
N ARG A 52 -2.70 -6.30 -1.22
CA ARG A 52 -2.29 -7.34 -2.18
C ARG A 52 -2.20 -8.71 -1.52
N SER A 53 -1.64 -8.79 -0.31
CA SER A 53 -1.46 -10.08 0.37
C SER A 53 -2.78 -10.65 0.91
N LEU A 54 -3.83 -9.83 1.00
CA LEU A 54 -5.13 -10.21 1.56
C LEU A 54 -5.73 -11.44 0.89
N SER A 55 -5.71 -11.55 -0.44
CA SER A 55 -6.31 -12.70 -1.14
C SER A 55 -5.56 -14.01 -0.91
N CYS A 56 -4.23 -13.96 -0.73
CA CYS A 56 -3.43 -15.13 -0.38
C CYS A 56 -3.72 -15.60 1.06
N HIS A 57 -3.83 -14.66 2.00
CA HIS A 57 -4.09 -14.98 3.40
C HIS A 57 -5.54 -15.42 3.62
N ALA A 58 -6.50 -14.80 2.93
CA ALA A 58 -7.91 -15.18 2.92
C ALA A 58 -8.13 -16.65 2.54
N ARG A 59 -7.37 -17.15 1.56
CA ARG A 59 -7.45 -18.56 1.10
C ARG A 59 -6.86 -19.54 2.11
N LYS A 60 -5.87 -19.13 2.90
CA LYS A 60 -5.13 -20.02 3.83
C LYS A 60 -5.67 -20.00 5.26
N SER A 61 -6.21 -18.87 5.70
CA SER A 61 -6.75 -18.69 7.04
C SER A 61 -7.91 -17.70 7.01
N ARG A 62 -9.11 -18.14 7.41
CA ARG A 62 -10.30 -17.30 7.59
C ARG A 62 -10.15 -16.23 8.69
N GLN A 63 -8.98 -16.15 9.34
CA GLN A 63 -8.73 -15.31 10.52
C GLN A 63 -7.63 -14.24 10.30
N GLY A 64 -6.98 -14.22 9.14
CA GLY A 64 -5.83 -13.35 8.86
C GLY A 64 -6.15 -12.13 7.99
N SER A 65 -7.24 -11.40 8.26
CA SER A 65 -7.53 -10.19 7.46
C SER A 65 -6.73 -8.98 7.97
N TYR A 66 -6.00 -8.35 7.06
CA TYR A 66 -5.29 -7.09 7.25
C TYR A 66 -6.22 -5.87 7.14
N ILE A 67 -7.54 -6.08 7.04
CA ILE A 67 -8.52 -5.01 7.18
C ILE A 67 -8.67 -4.67 8.68
N PRO A 68 -8.51 -3.39 9.07
CA PRO A 68 -8.78 -2.93 10.43
C PRO A 68 -10.18 -3.28 10.92
N ILE A 69 -10.33 -3.60 12.21
CA ILE A 69 -11.64 -3.90 12.81
C ILE A 69 -12.62 -2.74 12.62
N GLU A 70 -12.17 -1.49 12.79
CA GLU A 70 -13.00 -0.30 12.56
C GLU A 70 -13.60 -0.26 11.13
N MET A 71 -12.81 -0.64 10.13
CA MET A 71 -13.21 -0.63 8.72
C MET A 71 -14.09 -1.83 8.40
N ALA A 72 -13.75 -3.01 8.92
CA ALA A 72 -14.58 -4.21 8.80
C ALA A 72 -15.96 -4.01 9.43
N LEU A 73 -16.05 -3.34 10.58
CA LEU A 73 -17.32 -2.98 11.22
C LEU A 73 -18.14 -2.04 10.34
N LYS A 74 -17.50 -0.97 9.83
CA LYS A 74 -18.14 0.03 8.98
C LYS A 74 -18.75 -0.59 7.72
N HIS A 75 -18.06 -1.56 7.11
CA HIS A 75 -18.50 -2.25 5.89
C HIS A 75 -19.29 -3.52 6.14
N LYS A 76 -19.72 -3.78 7.39
CA LYS A 76 -20.53 -4.96 7.79
C LYS A 76 -19.87 -6.31 7.50
N LEU A 77 -18.53 -6.34 7.50
CA LEU A 77 -17.73 -7.55 7.28
C LEU A 77 -17.38 -8.28 8.58
N LEU A 78 -17.56 -7.65 9.75
CA LEU A 78 -17.23 -8.25 11.03
C LEU A 78 -18.34 -9.18 11.53
N VAL A 79 -18.00 -10.44 11.73
CA VAL A 79 -18.89 -11.45 12.33
C VAL A 79 -18.37 -11.85 13.69
N LYS A 80 -19.27 -11.96 14.67
CA LYS A 80 -18.99 -12.40 16.04
C LYS A 80 -19.66 -13.74 16.29
N GLU A 81 -18.85 -14.78 16.46
CA GLU A 81 -19.34 -16.15 16.69
C GLU A 81 -18.47 -16.83 17.76
N GLY A 82 -19.09 -17.48 18.74
CA GLY A 82 -18.37 -18.22 19.79
C GLY A 82 -17.36 -17.36 20.59
N GLY A 83 -17.65 -16.07 20.81
CA GLY A 83 -16.75 -15.14 21.50
C GLY A 83 -15.53 -14.67 20.69
N ARG A 84 -15.42 -15.07 19.41
CA ARG A 84 -14.37 -14.62 18.49
C ARG A 84 -14.95 -13.71 17.42
N SER A 85 -14.18 -12.70 17.02
CA SER A 85 -14.52 -11.80 15.91
C SER A 85 -13.65 -12.13 14.69
N TYR A 86 -14.26 -12.32 13.53
CA TYR A 86 -13.56 -12.54 12.26
C TYR A 86 -14.17 -11.69 11.14
N VAL A 87 -13.40 -11.51 10.06
CA VAL A 87 -13.87 -10.83 8.86
C VAL A 87 -14.40 -11.89 7.90
N GLN A 88 -15.70 -11.86 7.65
CA GLN A 88 -16.31 -12.69 6.61
C GLN A 88 -16.26 -11.93 5.30
N PHE A 89 -15.65 -12.56 4.29
CA PHE A 89 -15.68 -12.03 2.94
C PHE A 89 -16.99 -12.39 2.28
N ASP A 90 -17.62 -11.40 1.66
CA ASP A 90 -18.78 -11.57 0.82
C ASP A 90 -18.38 -11.95 -0.60
N SER A 91 -19.36 -11.99 -1.50
CA SER A 91 -19.13 -12.20 -2.93
C SER A 91 -18.15 -11.15 -3.48
N PRO A 92 -17.32 -11.50 -4.48
CA PRO A 92 -16.45 -10.53 -5.14
C PRO A 92 -17.24 -9.30 -5.62
N GLY A 93 -16.69 -8.09 -5.41
CA GLY A 93 -17.34 -6.84 -5.79
C GLY A 93 -18.32 -6.25 -4.75
N GLY A 94 -18.45 -6.86 -3.56
CA GLY A 94 -19.29 -6.33 -2.47
C GLY A 94 -18.54 -5.51 -1.41
N SER A 95 -19.04 -5.54 -0.17
CA SER A 95 -18.53 -4.86 1.04
C SER A 95 -17.01 -5.00 1.24
N LEU A 96 -16.41 -6.14 0.85
CA LEU A 96 -14.95 -6.26 0.94
C LEU A 96 -14.23 -5.28 0.03
N SER A 97 -14.74 -5.08 -1.18
CA SER A 97 -14.17 -4.14 -2.15
C SER A 97 -14.28 -2.70 -1.64
N ASP A 98 -15.37 -2.36 -0.94
CA ASP A 98 -15.54 -1.06 -0.29
C ASP A 98 -14.53 -0.84 0.84
N ALA A 99 -14.27 -1.86 1.66
CA ALA A 99 -13.23 -1.79 2.69
C ALA A 99 -11.82 -1.67 2.07
N VAL A 100 -11.54 -2.43 1.00
CA VAL A 100 -10.27 -2.34 0.26
C VAL A 100 -10.12 -0.96 -0.36
N PHE A 101 -11.19 -0.39 -0.94
CA PHE A 101 -11.22 0.95 -1.49
C PHE A 101 -10.91 2.01 -0.43
N GLU A 102 -11.50 1.90 0.76
CA GLU A 102 -11.24 2.83 1.86
C GLU A 102 -9.77 2.79 2.29
N MET A 103 -9.21 1.59 2.49
CA MET A 103 -7.79 1.44 2.85
C MET A 103 -6.86 1.90 1.73
N ALA A 104 -7.21 1.64 0.46
CA ALA A 104 -6.47 2.12 -0.70
C ALA A 104 -6.54 3.65 -0.84
N SER A 105 -7.64 4.27 -0.41
CA SER A 105 -7.80 5.73 -0.38
C SER A 105 -6.88 6.38 0.67
N VAL A 106 -6.73 5.76 1.85
CA VAL A 106 -5.71 6.17 2.84
C VAL A 106 -4.31 6.09 2.25
N ALA A 107 -3.98 4.98 1.58
CA ALA A 107 -2.68 4.83 0.90
C ALA A 107 -2.46 5.90 -0.19
N ASN A 108 -3.49 6.19 -1.00
CA ASN A 108 -3.42 7.23 -2.02
C ASN A 108 -3.19 8.62 -1.42
N ALA A 109 -3.85 8.96 -0.31
CA ALA A 109 -3.64 10.23 0.39
C ALA A 109 -2.17 10.41 0.83
N HIS A 110 -1.51 9.35 1.30
CA HIS A 110 -0.10 9.39 1.59
C HIS A 110 0.78 9.57 0.34
N LEU A 111 0.48 8.88 -0.78
CA LEU A 111 1.21 9.09 -2.03
C LEU A 111 1.11 10.53 -2.52
N GLU A 112 -0.09 11.10 -2.51
CA GLU A 112 -0.31 12.49 -2.89
C GLU A 112 0.45 13.45 -1.97
N LYS A 113 0.47 13.17 -0.65
CA LYS A 113 1.24 13.99 0.27
C LYS A 113 2.75 13.92 0.01
N ALA A 114 3.28 12.72 -0.27
CA ALA A 114 4.68 12.56 -0.65
C ALA A 114 5.03 13.29 -1.95
N ARG A 115 4.11 13.36 -2.92
CA ARG A 115 4.29 14.10 -4.18
C ARG A 115 4.31 15.61 -3.99
N GLN A 116 3.48 16.13 -3.10
CA GLN A 116 3.52 17.56 -2.74
C GLN A 116 4.89 17.96 -2.16
N LEU A 117 5.56 17.04 -1.45
CA LEU A 117 6.90 17.25 -0.91
C LEU A 117 8.01 17.08 -1.97
N ALA A 118 7.74 16.48 -3.13
CA ALA A 118 8.77 16.19 -4.13
C ALA A 118 9.49 17.45 -4.65
N GLY A 119 8.81 18.59 -4.70
CA GLY A 119 9.38 19.86 -5.16
C GLY A 119 10.38 20.48 -4.18
N THR A 120 10.35 20.09 -2.91
CA THR A 120 11.24 20.65 -1.86
C THR A 120 12.50 19.83 -1.65
N MET A 121 12.67 18.74 -2.40
CA MET A 121 13.74 17.76 -2.20
C MET A 121 14.80 17.79 -3.31
N PRO A 122 16.07 17.49 -2.97
CA PRO A 122 17.13 17.32 -3.97
C PRO A 122 16.79 16.16 -4.94
N VAL A 123 17.34 16.22 -6.15
CA VAL A 123 17.07 15.20 -7.19
C VAL A 123 17.51 13.82 -6.73
N GLU A 124 18.63 13.75 -6.03
CA GLU A 124 19.26 12.54 -5.52
C GLU A 124 18.31 11.83 -4.55
N ALA A 125 17.63 12.58 -3.67
CA ALA A 125 16.62 12.04 -2.77
C ALA A 125 15.40 11.49 -3.53
N ARG A 126 14.95 12.19 -4.58
CA ARG A 126 13.83 11.71 -5.40
C ARG A 126 14.11 10.38 -6.08
N LEU A 127 15.36 10.13 -6.47
CA LEU A 127 15.78 8.86 -7.06
C LEU A 127 15.76 7.72 -6.03
N VAL A 128 16.19 7.97 -4.80
CA VAL A 128 16.10 6.99 -3.70
C VAL A 128 14.64 6.61 -3.40
N LEU A 129 13.70 7.53 -3.66
CA LEU A 129 12.26 7.33 -3.44
C LEU A 129 11.51 6.71 -4.64
N LEU A 130 12.21 6.35 -5.72
CA LEU A 130 11.62 5.62 -6.86
C LEU A 130 10.88 4.31 -6.51
N PRO A 131 11.18 3.59 -5.41
CA PRO A 131 10.35 2.47 -4.99
C PRO A 131 8.87 2.83 -4.79
N SER A 132 8.49 4.10 -4.61
CA SER A 132 7.08 4.53 -4.59
C SER A 132 6.31 4.27 -5.89
N VAL A 133 6.99 4.08 -7.03
CA VAL A 133 6.36 3.65 -8.30
C VAL A 133 5.62 2.31 -8.11
N LEU A 134 6.12 1.43 -7.23
CA LEU A 134 5.46 0.20 -6.82
C LEU A 134 4.07 0.49 -6.27
N ALA A 135 3.97 1.43 -5.34
CA ALA A 135 2.71 1.79 -4.70
C ALA A 135 1.73 2.35 -5.74
N GLN A 136 2.19 3.22 -6.65
CA GLN A 136 1.32 3.70 -7.72
C GLN A 136 0.84 2.56 -8.62
N VAL A 137 1.71 1.64 -9.01
CA VAL A 137 1.34 0.48 -9.85
C VAL A 137 0.33 -0.42 -9.15
N LEU A 138 0.51 -0.71 -7.86
CA LEU A 138 -0.48 -1.49 -7.09
C LEU A 138 -1.82 -0.79 -7.03
N LEU A 139 -1.82 0.51 -6.70
CA LEU A 139 -3.04 1.29 -6.60
C LEU A 139 -3.77 1.37 -7.94
N ASP A 140 -3.07 1.64 -9.04
CA ASP A 140 -3.64 1.63 -10.39
C ASP A 140 -4.26 0.28 -10.75
N THR A 141 -3.60 -0.80 -10.34
CA THR A 141 -4.08 -2.15 -10.64
C THR A 141 -5.32 -2.48 -9.81
N LEU A 142 -5.33 -2.13 -8.52
CA LEU A 142 -6.52 -2.26 -7.66
C LEU A 142 -7.70 -1.46 -8.21
N LYS A 143 -7.48 -0.23 -8.68
CA LYS A 143 -8.52 0.59 -9.34
C LYS A 143 -9.10 -0.09 -10.58
N LYS A 144 -8.25 -0.70 -11.42
CA LYS A 144 -8.70 -1.40 -12.64
C LYS A 144 -9.58 -2.62 -12.39
N VAL A 145 -9.43 -3.24 -11.22
CA VAL A 145 -10.23 -4.39 -10.81
C VAL A 145 -11.33 -4.01 -9.82
N GLU A 146 -11.66 -2.72 -9.73
CA GLU A 146 -12.69 -2.20 -8.82
C GLU A 146 -12.49 -2.67 -7.37
N PHE A 147 -11.22 -2.72 -6.97
CA PHE A 147 -10.78 -3.13 -5.63
C PHE A 147 -11.12 -4.57 -5.25
N ASN A 148 -11.52 -5.40 -6.22
CA ASN A 148 -11.67 -6.84 -6.02
C ASN A 148 -10.30 -7.52 -5.88
N VAL A 149 -9.91 -7.80 -4.63
CA VAL A 149 -8.64 -8.44 -4.28
C VAL A 149 -8.49 -9.89 -4.76
N PHE A 150 -9.59 -10.53 -5.17
CA PHE A 150 -9.58 -11.91 -5.64
C PHE A 150 -9.33 -12.05 -7.14
N GLU A 151 -9.22 -10.94 -7.87
CA GLU A 151 -8.90 -10.97 -9.30
C GLU A 151 -7.57 -11.69 -9.58
N PRO A 152 -7.53 -12.68 -10.50
CA PRO A 152 -6.30 -13.41 -10.82
C PRO A 152 -5.15 -12.51 -11.27
N MET A 153 -5.45 -11.36 -11.88
CA MET A 153 -4.47 -10.38 -12.33
C MET A 153 -3.59 -9.87 -11.19
N LEU A 154 -4.13 -9.76 -9.97
CA LEU A 154 -3.37 -9.31 -8.80
C LEU A 154 -2.30 -10.31 -8.37
N SER A 155 -2.40 -11.58 -8.75
CA SER A 155 -1.40 -12.61 -8.40
C SER A 155 -0.33 -12.81 -9.48
N ARG A 156 -0.42 -12.12 -10.62
CA ARG A 156 0.47 -12.31 -11.77
C ARG A 156 1.61 -11.29 -11.82
N GLY A 157 2.72 -11.69 -12.44
CA GLY A 157 3.84 -10.81 -12.76
C GLY A 157 4.54 -10.20 -11.54
N ILE A 158 5.28 -9.12 -11.78
CA ILE A 158 5.86 -8.29 -10.72
C ILE A 158 4.78 -7.29 -10.36
N ILE A 159 4.20 -7.44 -9.16
CA ILE A 159 3.33 -6.39 -8.59
C ILE A 159 2.13 -6.12 -9.50
N CYS A 160 1.46 -7.21 -9.92
CA CYS A 160 0.27 -7.22 -10.78
C CYS A 160 0.50 -6.82 -12.25
N VAL A 161 1.74 -6.57 -12.68
CA VAL A 161 2.06 -6.18 -14.06
C VAL A 161 3.19 -7.03 -14.66
N PRO A 162 3.31 -7.12 -15.99
CA PRO A 162 4.44 -7.78 -16.62
C PRO A 162 5.78 -7.14 -16.21
N PRO A 163 6.85 -7.93 -16.00
CA PRO A 163 8.15 -7.41 -15.57
C PRO A 163 8.70 -6.28 -16.45
N MET A 164 8.61 -6.42 -17.77
CA MET A 164 9.08 -5.41 -18.73
C MET A 164 8.30 -4.10 -18.61
N TRP A 165 6.98 -4.18 -18.38
CA TRP A 165 6.15 -2.99 -18.21
C TRP A 165 6.48 -2.23 -16.93
N TYR A 166 6.74 -2.96 -15.83
CA TYR A 166 7.21 -2.36 -14.59
C TYR A 166 8.54 -1.62 -14.79
N GLN A 167 9.51 -2.24 -15.46
CA GLN A 167 10.80 -1.61 -15.74
C GLN A 167 10.67 -0.35 -16.61
N ILE A 168 9.79 -0.36 -17.61
CA ILE A 168 9.49 0.83 -18.41
C ILE A 168 8.94 1.96 -17.53
N LYS A 169 7.99 1.66 -16.63
CA LYS A 169 7.46 2.66 -15.69
C LYS A 169 8.55 3.23 -14.79
N VAL A 170 9.38 2.40 -14.17
CA VAL A 170 10.47 2.87 -13.30
C VAL A 170 11.44 3.75 -14.08
N LYS A 171 11.87 3.34 -15.28
CA LYS A 171 12.75 4.15 -16.14
C LYS A 171 12.12 5.48 -16.54
N TRP A 172 10.83 5.49 -16.88
CA TRP A 172 10.08 6.70 -17.22
C TRP A 172 10.04 7.70 -16.06
N HIS A 173 9.74 7.21 -14.86
CA HIS A 173 9.70 8.01 -13.63
C HIS A 173 11.09 8.55 -13.25
N SER A 174 12.12 7.70 -13.35
CA SER A 174 13.52 8.09 -13.17
C SER A 174 13.94 9.21 -14.13
N TRP A 175 13.64 9.05 -15.43
CA TRP A 175 13.94 10.06 -16.44
C TRP A 175 13.24 11.40 -16.16
N ARG A 176 11.98 11.36 -15.72
CA ARG A 176 11.21 12.56 -15.33
C ARG A 176 11.60 13.12 -13.96
N ARG A 177 12.47 12.45 -13.20
CA ARG A 177 12.83 12.79 -11.81
C ARG A 177 11.59 12.97 -10.92
N LYS A 178 10.58 12.12 -11.14
CA LYS A 178 9.29 12.12 -10.42
C LYS A 178 8.94 10.70 -10.01
N TYR A 179 8.18 10.56 -8.93
CA TYR A 179 7.75 9.27 -8.41
C TYR A 179 6.24 9.30 -8.09
#